data_AF-A0A6B1ILH0-F1
#
_entry.id   AF-A0A6B1ILH0-F1
#
_cell.length_a   1.000
_cell.length_b   1.000
_cell.length_c   1.000
_cell.angle_alpha   90.00
_cell.angle_beta   90.00
_cell.angle_gamma   90.00
#
_symmetry.space_group_name_H-M   'P 1'
#
loop_
_entity.id
_entity.type
_entity.pdbx_description
1 polymer ?
#
loop_
_entity_poly.entity_id
_entity_poly.type
_entity_poly.pdbx_seq_one_letter_code
_entity_poly.pdbx_strand_id
1 'polypeptide(L)'
;MLDDDADVLDDDARDLEAFVAENLDRYAETQGVLPERLEEFGERYRSQGHLTRDQLYEIAYESSTRSAYHVEKNPEARCREVTRNARAVDGDFSTIHLLTGLAGFKAPTASCVLAALDGDRHAVVDTRVWASLERLGYLDGRKESFDAADYVAMIGPLREIADRTGSRAVDVGYALFAHDAHVREGTLH
;
A
#
# COMPACT_ATOMS: atom_id res chain seq x y z
N MET A 1 5.27 -6.46 -40.48
CA MET A 1 4.15 -5.80 -39.78
C MET A 1 4.04 -6.39 -38.35
N LEU A 2 5.18 -6.59 -37.68
CA LEU A 2 5.29 -7.12 -36.31
C LEU A 2 6.19 -6.24 -35.42
N ASP A 3 6.67 -5.10 -35.95
CA ASP A 3 7.57 -4.19 -35.24
C ASP A 3 6.83 -3.01 -34.57
N ASP A 4 5.60 -2.70 -35.01
CA ASP A 4 4.84 -1.52 -34.53
C ASP A 4 4.28 -1.71 -33.11
N ASP A 5 3.82 -2.93 -32.75
CA ASP A 5 3.26 -3.20 -31.42
C ASP A 5 4.34 -3.28 -30.33
N ALA A 6 5.57 -3.66 -30.69
CA ALA A 6 6.68 -3.76 -29.74
C ALA A 6 7.21 -2.37 -29.34
N ASP A 7 7.29 -1.44 -30.30
CA ASP A 7 7.73 -0.06 -30.04
C ASP A 7 6.70 0.72 -29.21
N VAL A 8 5.39 0.48 -29.39
CA VAL A 8 4.32 1.13 -28.60
C VAL A 8 4.31 0.64 -27.15
N LEU A 9 4.47 -0.68 -26.92
CA LEU A 9 4.53 -1.23 -25.56
C LEU A 9 5.75 -0.71 -24.79
N ASP A 10 6.87 -0.48 -25.49
CA ASP A 10 8.08 0.07 -24.93
C ASP A 10 7.96 1.58 -24.61
N ASP A 11 7.24 2.34 -25.42
CA ASP A 11 6.96 3.77 -25.16
C ASP A 11 6.02 3.93 -23.95
N ASP A 12 4.93 3.15 -23.87
CA ASP A 12 4.02 3.16 -22.72
C ASP A 12 4.72 2.76 -21.41
N ALA A 13 5.66 1.82 -21.46
CA ALA A 13 6.46 1.41 -20.30
C ALA A 13 7.43 2.52 -19.85
N ARG A 14 8.09 3.18 -20.81
CA ARG A 14 8.95 4.34 -20.53
C ARG A 14 8.18 5.52 -19.94
N ASP A 15 6.96 5.76 -20.41
CA ASP A 15 6.07 6.78 -19.84
C ASP A 15 5.65 6.45 -18.41
N LEU A 16 5.34 5.19 -18.12
CA LEU A 16 5.05 4.74 -16.75
C LEU A 16 6.28 4.79 -15.83
N GLU A 17 7.46 4.44 -16.34
CA GLU A 17 8.71 4.54 -15.57
C GLU A 17 8.98 6.00 -15.19
N ALA A 18 8.86 6.92 -16.15
CA ALA A 18 8.97 8.35 -15.91
C ALA A 18 7.92 8.83 -14.90
N PHE A 19 6.68 8.39 -15.04
CA PHE A 19 5.60 8.71 -14.09
C PHE A 19 5.92 8.24 -12.67
N VAL A 20 6.39 7.00 -12.50
CA VAL A 20 6.73 6.45 -11.18
C VAL A 20 7.90 7.23 -10.57
N ALA A 21 8.97 7.45 -11.33
CA ALA A 21 10.17 8.16 -10.86
C ALA A 21 9.85 9.60 -10.44
N GLU A 22 9.15 10.35 -11.29
CA GLU A 22 8.78 11.74 -11.03
C GLU A 22 7.93 11.90 -9.77
N ASN A 23 7.02 10.97 -9.51
CA ASN A 23 6.17 11.03 -8.33
C ASN A 23 6.81 10.44 -7.07
N LEU A 24 7.77 9.52 -7.19
CA LEU A 24 8.61 9.11 -6.07
C LEU A 24 9.45 10.27 -5.53
N ASP A 25 10.02 11.08 -6.43
CA ASP A 25 10.76 12.29 -6.02
C ASP A 25 9.86 13.26 -5.24
N ARG A 26 8.59 13.39 -5.64
CA ARG A 26 7.59 14.19 -4.91
C ARG A 26 7.17 13.59 -3.59
N TYR A 27 7.29 12.28 -3.39
CA TYR A 27 6.76 11.61 -2.21
C TYR A 27 7.37 12.16 -0.91
N ALA A 28 8.64 12.56 -0.95
CA ALA A 28 9.35 13.18 0.16
C ALA A 28 8.70 14.49 0.67
N GLU A 29 7.92 15.17 -0.18
CA GLU A 29 7.21 16.40 0.16
C GLU A 29 5.80 16.15 0.71
N THR A 30 5.37 14.89 0.79
CA THR A 30 4.03 14.50 1.23
C THR A 30 3.97 14.23 2.74
N GLN A 31 2.75 13.94 3.24
CA GLN A 31 2.50 13.48 4.61
C GLN A 31 2.20 11.97 4.64
N GLY A 32 2.76 11.21 3.69
CA GLY A 32 2.62 9.75 3.63
C GLY A 32 3.46 9.03 4.69
N VAL A 33 3.29 7.71 4.77
CA VAL A 33 4.11 6.86 5.64
C VAL A 33 5.55 6.87 5.14
N LEU A 34 6.50 7.19 6.02
CA LEU A 34 7.92 7.28 5.66
C LEU A 34 8.49 5.92 5.24
N PRO A 35 9.17 5.81 4.08
CA PRO A 35 9.69 4.53 3.58
C PRO A 35 10.68 3.87 4.54
N GLU A 36 11.58 4.66 5.12
CA GLU A 36 12.57 4.18 6.09
C GLU A 36 11.92 3.60 7.36
N ARG A 37 10.82 4.20 7.82
CA ARG A 37 10.07 3.71 8.98
C ARG A 37 9.38 2.39 8.64
N LEU A 38 8.81 2.29 7.44
CA LEU A 38 8.20 1.06 6.97
C LEU A 38 9.19 -0.09 6.85
N GLU A 39 10.40 0.17 6.35
CA GLU A 39 11.48 -0.82 6.26
C GLU A 39 11.94 -1.29 7.65
N GLU A 40 12.13 -0.37 8.61
CA GLU A 40 12.44 -0.72 10.01
C GLU A 40 11.39 -1.66 10.62
N PHE A 41 10.10 -1.40 10.38
CA PHE A 41 9.04 -2.30 10.83
C PHE A 41 9.12 -3.65 10.14
N GLY A 42 9.41 -3.66 8.83
CA GLY A 42 9.58 -4.87 8.04
C GLY A 42 10.69 -5.77 8.55
N GLU A 43 11.86 -5.22 8.85
CA GLU A 43 12.99 -5.96 9.42
C GLU A 43 12.63 -6.63 10.75
N ARG A 44 11.96 -5.90 11.65
CA ARG A 44 11.47 -6.44 12.93
C ARG A 44 10.43 -7.53 12.70
N TYR A 45 9.49 -7.32 11.78
CA TYR A 45 8.43 -8.28 11.50
C TYR A 45 8.99 -9.58 10.91
N ARG A 46 9.88 -9.48 9.92
CA ARG A 46 10.51 -10.65 9.28
C ARG A 46 11.38 -11.44 10.26
N SER A 47 12.15 -10.75 11.10
CA SER A 47 13.03 -11.39 12.10
C SER A 47 12.27 -12.06 13.24
N GLN A 48 11.21 -11.43 13.76
CA GLN A 48 10.44 -11.95 14.91
C GLN A 48 9.34 -12.92 14.49
N GLY A 49 8.84 -12.78 13.27
CA GLY A 49 7.80 -13.61 12.67
C GLY A 49 6.36 -13.29 13.10
N HIS A 50 6.18 -12.28 13.96
CA HIS A 50 4.90 -11.67 14.36
C HIS A 50 5.17 -10.23 14.81
N LEU A 51 4.13 -9.41 14.97
CA LEU A 51 4.22 -8.09 15.59
C LEU A 51 3.52 -8.08 16.95
N THR A 52 4.07 -7.31 17.89
CA THR A 52 3.44 -6.99 19.17
C THR A 52 2.36 -5.92 18.99
N ARG A 53 1.51 -5.73 20.00
CA ARG A 53 0.52 -4.65 20.00
C ARG A 53 1.20 -3.28 19.92
N ASP A 54 2.31 -3.09 20.62
CA ASP A 54 3.02 -1.81 20.64
C ASP A 54 3.65 -1.51 19.27
N GLN A 55 4.22 -2.51 18.59
CA GLN A 55 4.72 -2.35 17.22
C GLN A 55 3.59 -2.07 16.22
N LEU A 56 2.43 -2.72 16.37
CA LEU A 56 1.24 -2.43 15.56
C LEU A 56 0.69 -1.03 15.84
N TYR A 57 0.78 -0.55 17.09
CA TYR A 57 0.41 0.81 17.45
C TYR A 57 1.33 1.81 16.73
N GLU A 58 2.64 1.58 16.76
CA GLU A 58 3.62 2.42 16.07
C GLU A 58 3.33 2.49 14.56
N ILE A 59 3.13 1.34 13.90
CA ILE A 59 2.76 1.30 12.46
C ILE A 59 1.47 2.07 12.20
N ALA A 60 0.44 1.85 13.01
CA ALA A 60 -0.84 2.54 12.85
C ALA A 60 -0.73 4.05 13.12
N TYR A 61 0.19 4.47 13.98
CA TYR A 61 0.42 5.88 14.29
C TYR A 61 1.04 6.63 13.11
N GLU A 62 1.99 6.00 12.41
CA GLU A 62 2.60 6.57 11.18
C GLU A 62 1.55 6.80 10.08
N SER A 63 0.49 5.98 10.01
CA SER A 63 -0.57 6.16 9.00
C SER A 63 -1.73 7.03 9.50
N SER A 64 -2.10 6.93 10.79
CA SER A 64 -3.25 7.62 11.37
C SER A 64 -3.26 7.54 12.91
N THR A 65 -3.03 8.68 13.57
CA THR A 65 -3.12 8.78 15.05
C THR A 65 -4.45 8.27 15.61
N ARG A 66 -5.57 8.53 14.92
CA ARG A 66 -6.90 8.03 15.31
C ARG A 66 -6.97 6.49 15.30
N SER A 67 -6.35 5.87 14.30
CA SER A 67 -6.32 4.40 14.18
C SER A 67 -5.46 3.78 15.27
N ALA A 68 -4.31 4.39 15.60
CA ALA A 68 -3.40 3.92 16.63
C ALA A 68 -4.08 3.73 18.00
N TYR A 69 -4.88 4.69 18.46
CA TYR A 69 -5.60 4.57 19.74
C TYR A 69 -6.60 3.41 19.80
N HIS A 70 -7.07 2.91 18.64
CA HIS A 70 -7.91 1.71 18.62
C HIS A 70 -7.10 0.43 18.76
N VAL A 71 -5.80 0.45 18.42
CA VAL A 71 -4.91 -0.72 18.52
C VAL A 71 -4.74 -1.17 19.96
N GLU A 72 -4.72 -0.24 20.92
CA GLU A 72 -4.58 -0.53 22.35
C GLU A 72 -5.66 -1.48 22.90
N LYS A 73 -6.83 -1.52 22.25
CA LYS A 73 -7.96 -2.39 22.60
C LYS A 73 -7.73 -3.86 22.24
N ASN A 74 -6.74 -4.16 21.40
CA ASN A 74 -6.44 -5.54 21.03
C ASN A 74 -5.63 -6.22 22.14
N PRO A 75 -5.94 -7.49 22.48
CA PRO A 75 -5.06 -8.29 23.30
C PRO A 75 -3.74 -8.57 22.60
N GLU A 76 -2.61 -8.45 23.31
CA GLU A 76 -1.25 -8.73 22.79
C GLU A 76 -1.15 -10.11 22.11
N ALA A 77 -1.76 -11.15 22.71
CA ALA A 77 -1.76 -12.49 22.14
C ALA A 77 -2.44 -12.54 20.76
N ARG A 78 -3.55 -11.81 20.59
CA ARG A 78 -4.29 -11.73 19.32
C ARG A 78 -3.47 -11.01 18.25
N CYS A 79 -2.80 -9.92 18.61
CA CYS A 79 -1.91 -9.21 17.70
C CYS A 79 -0.83 -10.14 17.13
N ARG A 80 -0.17 -10.91 18.00
CA ARG A 80 0.86 -11.87 17.59
C ARG A 80 0.31 -13.00 16.75
N GLU A 81 -0.86 -13.53 17.12
CA GLU A 81 -1.52 -14.60 16.39
C GLU A 81 -1.92 -14.17 14.98
N VAL A 82 -2.64 -13.06 14.85
CA VAL A 82 -3.12 -12.54 13.56
C VAL A 82 -1.96 -12.25 12.62
N THR A 83 -0.91 -11.59 13.11
CA THR A 83 0.26 -11.24 12.27
C THR A 83 1.06 -12.48 11.88
N ARG A 84 1.23 -13.45 12.78
CA ARG A 84 1.83 -14.75 12.41
C ARG A 84 1.02 -15.46 11.33
N ASN A 85 -0.31 -15.46 11.46
CA ASN A 85 -1.20 -16.11 10.49
C ASN A 85 -1.20 -15.39 9.14
N ALA A 86 -1.15 -14.06 9.14
CA ALA A 86 -1.06 -13.25 7.92
C ALA A 86 0.19 -13.60 7.09
N ARG A 87 1.29 -14.01 7.72
CA ARG A 87 2.49 -14.47 7.00
C ARG A 87 2.34 -15.85 6.35
N ALA A 88 1.41 -16.66 6.85
CA ALA A 88 1.29 -18.07 6.48
C ALA A 88 0.11 -18.35 5.53
N VAL A 89 -0.86 -17.42 5.46
CA VAL A 89 -2.03 -17.58 4.60
C VAL A 89 -1.72 -17.15 3.17
N ASP A 90 -2.28 -17.88 2.21
CA ASP A 90 -2.22 -17.52 0.81
C ASP A 90 -3.41 -16.65 0.39
N GLY A 91 -3.15 -15.76 -0.57
CA GLY A 91 -4.15 -14.93 -1.23
C GLY A 91 -4.39 -13.59 -0.55
N ASP A 92 -4.29 -12.52 -1.35
CA ASP A 92 -4.34 -11.12 -0.87
C ASP A 92 -5.59 -10.82 -0.04
N PHE A 93 -6.76 -11.32 -0.44
CA PHE A 93 -8.02 -11.13 0.29
C PHE A 93 -7.93 -11.69 1.71
N SER A 94 -7.50 -12.94 1.87
CA SER A 94 -7.38 -13.59 3.18
C SER A 94 -6.35 -12.88 4.06
N THR A 95 -5.20 -12.55 3.47
CA THR A 95 -4.09 -11.89 4.16
C THR A 95 -4.50 -10.53 4.73
N ILE A 96 -5.08 -9.65 3.91
CA ILE A 96 -5.53 -8.34 4.36
C ILE A 96 -6.71 -8.47 5.33
N HIS A 97 -7.63 -9.41 5.09
CA HIS A 97 -8.82 -9.58 5.91
C HIS A 97 -8.48 -9.96 7.35
N LEU A 98 -7.49 -10.85 7.55
CA LEU A 98 -6.96 -11.19 8.87
C LEU A 98 -6.54 -9.95 9.66
N LEU A 99 -5.76 -9.06 9.02
CA LEU A 99 -5.30 -7.81 9.65
C LEU A 99 -6.45 -6.86 9.95
N THR A 100 -7.45 -6.76 9.05
CA THR A 100 -8.62 -5.91 9.30
C THR A 100 -9.53 -6.39 10.45
N GLY A 101 -9.32 -7.62 10.94
CA GLY A 101 -9.96 -8.12 12.16
C GLY A 101 -9.43 -7.48 13.45
N LEU A 102 -8.30 -6.77 13.41
CA LEU A 102 -7.75 -6.05 14.56
C LEU A 102 -8.38 -4.65 14.68
N ALA A 103 -8.69 -4.24 15.92
CA ALA A 103 -9.17 -2.89 16.17
C ALA A 103 -8.10 -1.85 15.74
N GLY A 104 -8.51 -0.83 15.00
CA GLY A 104 -7.59 0.17 14.43
C GLY A 104 -7.06 -0.16 13.04
N PHE A 105 -7.35 -1.35 12.50
CA PHE A 105 -6.89 -1.75 11.18
C PHE A 105 -8.05 -1.79 10.18
N LYS A 106 -8.22 -0.71 9.42
CA LYS A 106 -8.94 -0.77 8.14
C LYS A 106 -7.95 -1.10 7.02
N ALA A 107 -8.43 -1.37 5.80
CA ALA A 107 -7.57 -1.73 4.67
C ALA A 107 -6.35 -0.81 4.48
N PRO A 108 -6.46 0.54 4.61
CA PRO A 108 -5.27 1.40 4.50
C PRO A 108 -4.21 1.14 5.57
N THR A 109 -4.57 1.10 6.84
CA THR A 109 -3.64 0.82 7.94
C THR A 109 -3.10 -0.62 7.87
N ALA A 110 -3.96 -1.58 7.50
CA ALA A 110 -3.56 -2.97 7.32
C ALA A 110 -2.57 -3.16 6.17
N SER A 111 -2.71 -2.38 5.10
CA SER A 111 -1.78 -2.41 3.97
C SER A 111 -0.36 -2.01 4.35
N CYS A 112 -0.19 -1.12 5.35
CA CYS A 112 1.13 -0.78 5.89
C CYS A 112 1.83 -2.00 6.48
N VAL A 113 1.11 -2.88 7.18
CA VAL A 113 1.68 -4.11 7.76
C VAL A 113 2.14 -5.07 6.66
N LEU A 114 1.39 -5.17 5.56
CA LEU A 114 1.75 -6.04 4.43
C LEU A 114 2.92 -5.47 3.62
N ALA A 115 2.90 -4.17 3.34
CA ALA A 115 3.99 -3.49 2.63
C ALA A 115 5.30 -3.53 3.43
N ALA A 116 5.23 -3.43 4.77
CA ALA A 116 6.39 -3.65 5.63
C ALA A 116 6.91 -5.09 5.54
N LEU A 117 6.02 -6.09 5.49
CA LEU A 117 6.41 -7.50 5.41
C LEU A 117 7.12 -7.81 4.08
N ASP A 118 6.52 -7.40 2.97
CA ASP A 118 6.96 -7.69 1.61
C ASP A 118 6.51 -6.56 0.65
N GLY A 119 7.39 -5.56 0.51
CA GLY A 119 7.15 -4.40 -0.36
C GLY A 119 7.27 -4.69 -1.86
N ASP A 120 7.78 -5.86 -2.24
CA ASP A 120 7.82 -6.27 -3.65
C ASP A 120 6.42 -6.70 -4.10
N ARG A 121 5.67 -7.35 -3.20
CA ARG A 121 4.31 -7.83 -3.46
C ARG A 121 3.21 -6.91 -2.94
N HIS A 122 3.47 -6.07 -1.95
CA HIS A 122 2.45 -5.27 -1.29
C HIS A 122 2.80 -3.79 -1.28
N ALA A 123 1.79 -2.94 -1.22
CA ALA A 123 1.92 -1.49 -1.19
C ALA A 123 1.04 -0.90 -0.10
N VAL A 124 1.41 0.30 0.36
CA VAL A 124 0.52 1.14 1.18
C VAL A 124 -0.54 1.73 0.27
N VAL A 125 -1.82 1.52 0.61
CA VAL A 125 -2.95 1.99 -0.21
C VAL A 125 -3.93 2.83 0.60
N ASP A 126 -4.50 3.86 -0.02
CA ASP A 126 -5.58 4.67 0.54
C ASP A 126 -6.41 5.31 -0.59
N THR A 127 -7.23 6.31 -0.23
CA THR A 127 -8.06 7.07 -1.19
C THR A 127 -7.24 7.74 -2.30
N ARG A 128 -6.00 8.17 -2.02
CA ARG A 128 -5.11 8.82 -2.99
C ARG A 128 -4.63 7.82 -4.01
N VAL A 129 -4.22 6.64 -3.55
CA VAL A 129 -3.80 5.55 -4.45
C VAL A 129 -4.97 5.12 -5.34
N TRP A 130 -6.16 4.94 -4.77
CA TRP A 130 -7.37 4.66 -5.56
C TRP A 130 -7.63 5.73 -6.63
N ALA A 131 -7.59 7.01 -6.25
CA ALA A 131 -7.86 8.11 -7.17
C ALA A 131 -6.80 8.20 -8.28
N SER A 132 -5.55 7.89 -8.01
CA SER A 132 -4.52 7.81 -9.05
C SER A 132 -4.75 6.64 -10.00
N LEU A 133 -5.10 5.45 -9.48
CA LEU A 133 -5.46 4.31 -10.32
C LEU A 133 -6.69 4.59 -11.20
N GLU A 134 -7.68 5.31 -10.68
CA GLU A 134 -8.86 5.72 -11.45
C GLU A 134 -8.50 6.67 -12.59
N ARG A 135 -7.67 7.70 -12.35
CA ARG A 135 -7.19 8.61 -13.41
C ARG A 135 -6.35 7.91 -14.48
N LEU A 136 -5.62 6.87 -14.10
CA LEU A 136 -4.85 6.03 -15.01
C LEU A 136 -5.72 4.99 -15.74
N GLY A 137 -7.02 4.90 -15.43
CA GLY A 137 -7.97 3.99 -16.09
C GLY A 137 -7.94 2.55 -15.58
N TYR A 138 -7.26 2.27 -14.46
CA TYR A 138 -7.21 0.93 -13.86
C TYR A 138 -8.42 0.60 -12.98
N LEU A 139 -9.11 1.62 -12.46
CA LEU A 139 -10.26 1.48 -11.58
C LEU A 139 -11.37 2.44 -12.00
N ASP A 140 -12.61 2.07 -11.67
CA ASP A 140 -13.78 2.91 -11.93
C ASP A 140 -14.37 3.47 -10.64
N GLY A 141 -14.72 4.76 -10.69
CA GLY A 141 -15.50 5.45 -9.66
C GLY A 141 -14.68 5.91 -8.46
N ARG A 142 -15.25 6.85 -7.67
CA ARG A 142 -14.63 7.36 -6.45
C ARG A 142 -15.07 6.58 -5.22
N LYS A 143 -14.16 6.43 -4.25
CA LYS A 143 -14.42 5.78 -2.96
C LYS A 143 -13.75 6.53 -1.82
N GLU A 144 -14.46 6.60 -0.69
CA GLU A 144 -13.99 7.22 0.56
C GLU A 144 -13.70 6.20 1.67
N SER A 145 -14.16 4.97 1.51
CA SER A 145 -13.94 3.88 2.45
C SER A 145 -13.49 2.63 1.72
N PHE A 146 -12.56 1.90 2.33
CA PHE A 146 -11.99 0.70 1.74
C PHE A 146 -12.06 -0.50 2.66
N ASP A 147 -12.43 -1.63 2.06
CA ASP A 147 -12.41 -2.96 2.68
C ASP A 147 -11.33 -3.87 2.07
N ALA A 148 -11.37 -5.16 2.41
CA ALA A 148 -10.44 -6.16 1.92
C ALA A 148 -10.55 -6.39 0.40
N ALA A 149 -11.73 -6.29 -0.19
CA ALA A 149 -11.91 -6.45 -1.63
C ALA A 149 -11.33 -5.26 -2.38
N ASP A 150 -11.49 -4.04 -1.83
CA ASP A 150 -10.89 -2.85 -2.41
C ASP A 150 -9.36 -2.88 -2.40
N TYR A 151 -8.77 -3.41 -1.33
CA TYR A 151 -7.33 -3.68 -1.29
C TYR A 151 -6.89 -4.57 -2.45
N VAL A 152 -7.61 -5.67 -2.69
CA VAL A 152 -7.31 -6.60 -3.79
C VAL A 152 -7.46 -5.91 -5.16
N ALA A 153 -8.48 -5.06 -5.32
CA ALA A 153 -8.68 -4.30 -6.55
C ALA A 153 -7.52 -3.33 -6.82
N MET A 154 -6.91 -2.74 -5.79
CA MET A 154 -5.75 -1.85 -5.95
C MET A 154 -4.44 -2.62 -6.17
N ILE A 155 -4.22 -3.74 -5.49
CA ILE A 155 -2.90 -4.40 -5.52
C ILE A 155 -2.58 -5.07 -6.85
N GLY A 156 -3.58 -5.51 -7.61
CA GLY A 156 -3.39 -6.05 -8.96
C GLY A 156 -2.72 -5.04 -9.91
N PRO A 157 -3.35 -3.89 -10.18
CA PRO A 157 -2.77 -2.81 -10.99
C PRO A 157 -1.41 -2.32 -10.49
N LEU A 158 -1.22 -2.21 -9.17
CA LEU A 158 0.07 -1.78 -8.60
C LEU A 158 1.21 -2.75 -8.95
N ARG A 159 0.95 -4.07 -8.91
CA ARG A 159 1.91 -5.08 -9.33
C ARG A 159 2.15 -5.06 -10.84
N GLU A 160 1.11 -4.85 -11.63
CA GLU A 160 1.24 -4.71 -13.09
C GLU A 160 2.15 -3.53 -13.46
N ILE A 161 1.95 -2.37 -12.84
CA ILE A 161 2.80 -1.20 -13.05
C ILE A 161 4.23 -1.51 -12.59
N ALA A 162 4.40 -2.11 -11.41
CA ALA A 162 5.71 -2.49 -10.87
C ALA A 162 6.48 -3.42 -11.82
N ASP A 163 5.81 -4.44 -12.38
CA ASP A 163 6.39 -5.38 -13.33
C ASP A 163 6.80 -4.67 -14.64
N ARG A 164 5.99 -3.71 -15.11
CA ARG A 164 6.27 -2.96 -16.35
C ARG A 164 7.40 -1.95 -16.19
N THR A 165 7.58 -1.36 -15.01
CA THR A 165 8.60 -0.34 -14.74
C THR A 165 9.83 -0.88 -14.03
N GLY A 166 9.88 -2.18 -13.71
CA GLY A 166 10.94 -2.77 -12.90
C GLY A 166 11.02 -2.22 -11.47
N SER A 167 9.94 -1.61 -10.97
CA SER A 167 9.84 -1.02 -9.64
C SER A 167 9.28 -2.03 -8.63
N ARG A 168 9.32 -1.72 -7.34
CA ARG A 168 8.62 -2.51 -6.31
C ARG A 168 7.16 -2.04 -6.21
N ALA A 169 6.24 -2.93 -5.85
CA ALA A 169 4.84 -2.54 -5.64
C ALA A 169 4.69 -1.41 -4.61
N VAL A 170 5.49 -1.42 -3.54
CA VAL A 170 5.49 -0.36 -2.53
C VAL A 170 5.90 1.01 -3.09
N ASP A 171 6.89 1.04 -3.99
CA ASP A 171 7.37 2.27 -4.62
C ASP A 171 6.31 2.84 -5.56
N VAL A 172 5.65 1.98 -6.33
CA VAL A 172 4.50 2.38 -7.15
C VAL A 172 3.37 2.94 -6.28
N GLY A 173 3.08 2.32 -5.13
CA GLY A 173 2.10 2.85 -4.17
C GLY A 173 2.43 4.26 -3.69
N TYR A 174 3.70 4.52 -3.36
CA TYR A 174 4.18 5.86 -2.97
C TYR A 174 4.08 6.87 -4.11
N ALA A 175 4.46 6.49 -5.33
CA ALA A 175 4.32 7.32 -6.52
C ALA A 175 2.85 7.72 -6.74
N LEU A 176 1.93 6.76 -6.71
CA LEU A 176 0.51 7.03 -6.92
C LEU A 176 -0.09 7.89 -5.80
N PHE A 177 0.37 7.71 -4.57
CA PHE A 177 -0.02 8.58 -3.46
C PHE A 177 0.42 10.04 -3.69
N ALA A 178 1.68 10.24 -4.10
CA ALA A 178 2.25 11.56 -4.36
C ALA A 178 1.62 12.24 -5.57
N HIS A 179 1.33 11.47 -6.62
CA HIS A 179 0.61 11.94 -7.80
C HIS A 179 -0.72 12.59 -7.42
N ASP A 180 -1.59 11.88 -6.68
CA ASP A 180 -2.86 12.46 -6.26
C ASP A 180 -2.66 13.65 -5.31
N ALA A 181 -1.66 13.61 -4.42
CA ALA A 181 -1.35 14.76 -3.57
C ALA A 181 -0.94 16.01 -4.37
N HIS A 182 -0.34 15.84 -5.55
CA HIS A 182 0.09 16.91 -6.43
C HIS A 182 -1.04 17.45 -7.33
N VAL A 183 -1.82 16.56 -7.96
CA VAL A 183 -2.80 16.95 -9.00
C VAL A 183 -4.22 17.19 -8.47
N ARG A 184 -4.48 16.88 -7.20
CA ARG A 184 -5.83 17.04 -6.63
C ARG A 184 -6.22 18.50 -6.52
N GLU A 185 -7.34 18.84 -7.14
CA GLU A 185 -8.06 20.10 -6.90
C GLU A 185 -9.09 19.90 -5.77
N GLY A 186 -8.91 20.58 -4.64
CA GLY A 186 -9.85 20.56 -3.50
C GLY A 186 -9.48 19.60 -2.35
N THR A 187 -10.28 19.61 -1.29
CA THR A 187 -10.11 18.76 -0.09
C THR A 187 -10.76 17.37 -0.27
N LEU A 188 -10.27 16.36 0.47
CA LEU A 188 -10.88 15.02 0.58
C LEU A 188 -12.33 15.17 1.05
N HIS A 189 -13.28 15.17 0.12
CA HIS A 189 -14.71 15.32 0.36
C HIS A 189 -15.51 14.37 -0.52
#